data_AF-A0A956LN04-F1
#
_entry.id   AF-A0A956LN04-F1
#
_cell.length_a   1.000
_cell.length_b   1.000
_cell.length_c   1.000
_cell.angle_alpha   90.00
_cell.angle_beta   90.00
_cell.angle_gamma   90.00
#
_symmetry.space_group_name_H-M   'P 1'
#
loop_
_entity.id
_entity.type
_entity.pdbx_description
1 polymer ?
#
loop_
_entity_poly.entity_id
_entity_poly.type
_entity_poly.pdbx_seq_one_letter_code
_entity_poly.pdbx_strand_id
1 'polypeptide(L)'
;DMRRAMAFGMAVVDSSMRCACLRGADLTKAKLRDTDLSGADMLMTNLASADLSGSKLRMANLARANLRDAVLTDVALDGAHLHETIVSEPSAELFTRRQLQGAIIVA
;
A
#
# COMPACT_ATOMS: atom_id res chain seq x y z
N ASP A 1 -5.38 1.79 -19.99
CA ASP A 1 -6.25 2.34 -18.94
C ASP A 1 -6.55 1.23 -17.93
N MET A 2 -5.95 1.30 -16.73
CA MET A 2 -6.03 0.24 -15.71
C MET A 2 -7.43 0.11 -15.07
N ARG A 3 -8.38 0.99 -15.44
CA ARG A 3 -9.79 0.90 -15.02
C ARG A 3 -10.47 -0.44 -15.38
N ARG A 4 -9.92 -1.22 -16.32
CA ARG A 4 -10.41 -2.55 -16.69
C ARG A 4 -9.71 -3.72 -15.96
N ALA A 5 -8.59 -3.49 -15.28
CA ALA A 5 -7.85 -4.55 -14.59
C ALA A 5 -8.44 -4.91 -13.20
N MET A 6 -9.29 -4.06 -12.63
CA MET A 6 -9.92 -4.31 -11.32
C MET A 6 -11.09 -5.30 -11.36
N ALA A 7 -11.53 -5.76 -12.55
CA ALA A 7 -12.75 -6.55 -12.70
C ALA A 7 -12.53 -8.08 -12.61
N PHE A 8 -11.31 -8.58 -12.52
CA PHE A 8 -11.08 -10.02 -12.47
C PHE A 8 -9.85 -10.32 -11.62
N GLY A 9 -9.99 -11.22 -10.64
CA GLY A 9 -8.97 -11.63 -9.69
C GLY A 9 -7.74 -12.26 -10.36
N MET A 10 -6.96 -11.43 -11.02
CA MET A 10 -5.68 -11.78 -11.60
C MET A 10 -4.63 -11.58 -10.51
N ALA A 11 -4.16 -12.70 -9.98
CA ALA A 11 -2.93 -12.75 -9.20
C ALA A 11 -1.81 -12.14 -10.06
N VAL A 12 -1.41 -10.92 -9.72
CA VAL A 12 -0.30 -10.23 -10.36
C VAL A 12 0.97 -10.73 -9.71
N VAL A 13 1.40 -11.94 -10.05
CA VAL A 13 2.51 -12.62 -9.35
C VAL A 13 3.90 -12.12 -9.82
N ASP A 14 3.99 -11.25 -10.83
CA ASP A 14 5.27 -10.66 -11.27
C ASP A 14 5.12 -9.41 -12.19
N SER A 15 4.17 -8.50 -11.89
CA SER A 15 4.01 -7.30 -12.74
C SER A 15 4.35 -6.04 -11.97
N SER A 16 5.45 -5.39 -12.39
CA SER A 16 5.81 -4.04 -12.00
C SER A 16 4.62 -3.10 -12.22
N MET A 17 3.93 -2.74 -11.14
CA MET A 17 2.86 -1.73 -11.10
C MET A 17 3.43 -0.33 -10.80
N ARG A 18 4.67 -0.10 -11.21
CA ARG A 18 5.33 1.22 -11.11
C ARG A 18 4.46 2.28 -11.75
N CYS A 19 4.22 3.37 -11.02
CA CYS A 19 3.38 4.48 -11.47
C CYS A 19 1.93 4.07 -11.85
N ALA A 20 1.43 2.93 -11.35
CA ALA A 20 0.04 2.54 -11.55
C ALA A 20 -0.92 3.57 -10.94
N CYS A 21 -2.05 3.82 -11.62
CA CYS A 21 -3.14 4.62 -11.07
C CYS A 21 -4.15 3.68 -10.42
N LEU A 22 -4.10 3.60 -9.09
CA LEU A 22 -4.94 2.76 -8.22
C LEU A 22 -5.85 3.62 -7.34
N ARG A 23 -6.03 4.90 -7.67
CA ARG A 23 -6.84 5.83 -6.88
C ARG A 23 -8.23 5.27 -6.59
N GLY A 24 -8.59 5.17 -5.32
CA GLY A 24 -9.89 4.67 -4.87
C GLY A 24 -10.15 3.19 -5.17
N ALA A 25 -9.12 2.42 -5.54
CA ALA A 25 -9.29 0.99 -5.80
C ALA A 25 -9.65 0.23 -4.52
N ASP A 26 -10.46 -0.81 -4.67
CA ASP A 26 -10.66 -1.80 -3.61
C ASP A 26 -9.71 -2.98 -3.83
N LEU A 27 -8.68 -3.05 -2.99
CA LEU A 27 -7.67 -4.10 -2.93
C LEU A 27 -7.72 -4.80 -1.57
N THR A 28 -8.89 -4.83 -0.92
CA THR A 28 -9.10 -5.54 0.33
C THR A 28 -8.67 -7.00 0.18
N LYS A 29 -7.81 -7.48 1.09
CA LYS A 29 -7.23 -8.84 1.08
C LYS A 29 -6.44 -9.21 -0.18
N ALA A 30 -6.02 -8.22 -0.97
CA ALA A 30 -5.18 -8.48 -2.14
C ALA A 30 -3.84 -9.12 -1.73
N LYS A 31 -3.34 -10.03 -2.57
CA LYS A 31 -2.01 -10.63 -2.43
C LYS A 31 -1.04 -9.84 -3.29
N LEU A 32 -0.32 -8.91 -2.68
CA LEU A 32 0.61 -7.96 -3.30
C LEU A 32 2.06 -8.18 -2.81
N ARG A 33 2.35 -9.38 -2.31
CA ARG A 33 3.68 -9.79 -1.84
C ARG A 33 4.71 -9.59 -2.96
N ASP A 34 5.90 -9.11 -2.58
CA ASP A 34 7.05 -8.88 -3.47
C ASP A 34 6.75 -7.99 -4.70
N THR A 35 5.62 -7.26 -4.69
CA THR A 35 5.18 -6.46 -5.83
C THR A 35 5.87 -5.10 -5.86
N ASP A 36 6.27 -4.65 -7.05
CA ASP A 36 6.82 -3.30 -7.24
C ASP A 36 5.71 -2.27 -7.52
N LEU A 37 5.34 -1.53 -6.48
CA LEU A 37 4.39 -0.41 -6.48
C LEU A 37 5.10 0.94 -6.38
N SER A 38 6.39 1.02 -6.71
CA SER A 38 7.16 2.26 -6.58
C SER A 38 6.55 3.36 -7.45
N GLY A 39 6.29 4.53 -6.85
CA GLY A 39 5.66 5.67 -7.52
C GLY A 39 4.18 5.49 -7.87
N ALA A 40 3.52 4.39 -7.45
CA ALA A 40 2.10 4.18 -7.70
C ALA A 40 1.25 5.25 -7.01
N ASP A 41 0.17 5.66 -7.67
CA ASP A 41 -0.82 6.56 -7.12
C ASP A 41 -1.97 5.78 -6.51
N MET A 42 -1.90 5.62 -5.19
CA MET A 42 -2.80 4.82 -4.37
C MET A 42 -3.67 5.70 -3.45
N LEU A 43 -3.89 6.97 -3.82
CA LEU A 43 -4.75 7.90 -3.09
C LEU A 43 -6.12 7.27 -2.79
N MET A 44 -6.55 7.26 -1.53
CA MET A 44 -7.83 6.68 -1.07
C MET A 44 -8.05 5.19 -1.41
N THR A 45 -6.99 4.43 -1.66
CA THR A 45 -7.10 2.98 -1.93
C THR A 45 -7.48 2.22 -0.65
N ASN A 46 -8.37 1.24 -0.77
CA ASN A 46 -8.65 0.31 0.32
C ASN A 46 -7.71 -0.91 0.21
N LEU A 47 -6.78 -1.05 1.14
CA LEU A 47 -5.81 -2.15 1.26
C LEU A 47 -6.02 -2.94 2.56
N ALA A 48 -7.23 -2.89 3.13
CA ALA A 48 -7.52 -3.56 4.39
C ALA A 48 -7.20 -5.05 4.29
N SER A 49 -6.45 -5.57 5.26
CA SER A 49 -6.01 -6.97 5.31
C SER A 49 -5.22 -7.46 4.08
N ALA A 50 -4.66 -6.56 3.25
CA ALA A 50 -3.83 -6.96 2.11
C ALA A 50 -2.46 -7.50 2.59
N ASP A 51 -1.91 -8.46 1.87
CA ASP A 51 -0.54 -8.93 2.07
C ASP A 51 0.40 -8.12 1.18
N LEU A 52 1.15 -7.20 1.77
CA LEU A 52 2.13 -6.34 1.11
C LEU A 52 3.56 -6.77 1.44
N SER A 53 3.78 -7.96 2.03
CA SER A 53 5.10 -8.39 2.49
C SER A 53 6.15 -8.28 1.38
N GLY A 54 7.31 -7.66 1.65
CA GLY A 54 8.39 -7.47 0.67
C GLY A 54 8.08 -6.51 -0.49
N SER A 55 6.90 -5.87 -0.51
CA SER A 55 6.53 -4.94 -1.58
C SER A 55 7.36 -3.66 -1.55
N LYS A 56 7.56 -3.08 -2.74
CA LYS A 56 8.27 -1.80 -2.91
C LYS A 56 7.26 -0.69 -3.11
N LEU A 57 7.13 0.21 -2.13
CA LEU A 57 6.23 1.38 -2.14
C LEU A 57 7.01 2.70 -2.15
N ARG A 58 8.26 2.68 -2.64
CA ARG A 58 9.12 3.87 -2.68
C ARG A 58 8.45 4.96 -3.52
N MET A 59 8.39 6.18 -3.00
CA MET A 59 7.71 7.33 -3.63
C MET A 59 6.21 7.11 -3.95
N ALA A 60 5.56 6.07 -3.43
CA ALA A 60 4.14 5.83 -3.69
C ALA A 60 3.26 6.85 -2.95
N ASN A 61 2.16 7.24 -3.55
CA ASN A 61 1.17 8.10 -2.92
C ASN A 61 0.10 7.26 -2.23
N LEU A 62 0.23 7.06 -0.91
CA LEU A 62 -0.73 6.31 -0.09
C LEU A 62 -1.67 7.24 0.69
N ALA A 63 -1.71 8.53 0.35
CA ALA A 63 -2.53 9.48 1.11
C ALA A 63 -3.98 8.99 1.23
N ARG A 64 -4.53 9.03 2.44
CA ARG A 64 -5.89 8.55 2.76
C ARG A 64 -6.17 7.07 2.45
N ALA A 65 -5.14 6.26 2.18
CA ALA A 65 -5.32 4.83 1.98
C ALA A 65 -5.66 4.13 3.31
N ASN A 66 -6.37 3.01 3.21
CA ASN A 66 -6.71 2.18 4.36
C ASN A 66 -5.82 0.93 4.39
N LEU A 67 -4.83 0.90 5.27
CA LEU A 67 -3.92 -0.23 5.54
C LEU A 67 -4.27 -0.96 6.85
N ARG A 68 -5.51 -0.83 7.34
CA ARG A 68 -5.94 -1.56 8.54
C ARG A 68 -5.73 -3.07 8.34
N ASP A 69 -5.02 -3.68 9.28
CA ASP A 69 -4.68 -5.11 9.31
C ASP A 69 -3.86 -5.61 8.11
N ALA A 70 -3.28 -4.71 7.32
CA ALA A 70 -2.39 -5.09 6.23
C ALA A 70 -1.07 -5.66 6.77
N VAL A 71 -0.55 -6.68 6.10
CA VAL A 71 0.75 -7.27 6.43
C VAL A 71 1.84 -6.45 5.75
N LEU A 72 2.65 -5.74 6.54
CA LEU A 72 3.66 -4.79 6.06
C LEU A 72 5.10 -5.21 6.40
N THR A 73 5.36 -6.50 6.54
CA THR A 73 6.70 -7.05 6.79
C THR A 73 7.64 -6.74 5.62
N ASP A 74 8.84 -6.23 5.91
CA ASP A 74 9.89 -5.93 4.92
C ASP A 74 9.45 -4.99 3.76
N VAL A 75 8.51 -4.08 4.02
CA VAL A 75 8.03 -3.14 3.00
C VAL A 75 8.95 -1.93 2.87
N ALA A 76 9.34 -1.60 1.63
CA ALA A 76 10.14 -0.41 1.35
C ALA A 76 9.27 0.84 1.14
N LEU A 77 9.13 1.70 2.16
CA LEU A 77 8.33 2.94 2.14
C LEU A 77 9.17 4.21 1.95
N ASP A 78 10.40 4.13 1.43
CA ASP A 78 11.27 5.31 1.31
C ASP A 78 10.58 6.42 0.50
N GLY A 79 10.30 7.53 1.20
CA GLY A 79 9.55 8.70 0.72
C GLY A 79 8.16 8.41 0.16
N ALA A 80 7.52 7.33 0.59
CA ALA A 80 6.09 7.15 0.39
C ALA A 80 5.30 8.27 1.12
N HIS A 81 4.21 8.73 0.53
CA HIS A 81 3.34 9.74 1.13
C HIS A 81 2.23 9.07 1.94
N LEU A 82 2.32 9.16 3.27
CA LEU A 82 1.42 8.48 4.21
C LEU A 82 0.42 9.42 4.91
N HIS A 83 0.21 10.63 4.36
CA HIS A 83 -0.70 11.62 4.95
C HIS A 83 -2.13 11.09 5.04
N GLU A 84 -2.71 11.11 6.24
CA GLU A 84 -4.04 10.57 6.56
C GLU A 84 -4.20 9.07 6.22
N THR A 85 -3.09 8.33 6.04
CA THR A 85 -3.15 6.88 5.83
C THR A 85 -3.56 6.20 7.13
N ILE A 86 -4.56 5.33 7.08
CA ILE A 86 -5.01 4.56 8.25
C ILE A 86 -4.15 3.31 8.32
N VAL A 87 -3.50 3.07 9.45
CA VAL A 87 -2.69 1.86 9.70
C VAL A 87 -2.97 1.33 11.10
N SER A 88 -3.13 0.01 11.26
CA SER A 88 -3.19 -0.61 12.59
C SER A 88 -1.86 -0.44 13.31
N GLU A 89 -1.83 -0.54 14.64
CA GLU A 89 -0.61 -0.41 15.44
C GLU A 89 0.58 -1.11 14.77
N PRO A 90 1.51 -0.33 14.18
CA PRO A 90 2.62 -0.93 13.49
C PRO A 90 3.55 -1.52 14.53
N SER A 91 3.99 -2.76 14.35
CA SER A 91 5.02 -3.32 15.21
C SER A 91 6.22 -2.37 15.21
N ALA A 92 6.69 -2.00 16.41
CA ALA A 92 7.62 -0.89 16.67
C ALA A 92 8.95 -0.95 15.86
N GLU A 93 9.20 -2.06 15.16
CA GLU A 93 10.40 -2.33 14.37
C GLU A 93 10.22 -2.06 12.86
N LEU A 94 8.99 -1.91 12.36
CA LEU A 94 8.73 -1.84 10.91
C LEU A 94 8.82 -0.42 10.33
N PHE A 95 8.48 0.61 11.11
CA PHE A 95 8.47 1.99 10.61
C PHE A 95 9.19 2.94 11.53
N THR A 96 9.98 3.82 10.92
CA THR A 96 10.54 4.97 11.61
C THR A 96 9.45 5.99 11.93
N ARG A 97 9.62 6.73 13.04
CA ARG A 97 8.72 7.86 13.37
C ARG A 97 8.56 8.88 12.23
N ARG A 98 9.57 9.01 11.37
CA ARG A 98 9.52 9.88 10.18
C ARG A 98 8.60 9.33 9.11
N GLN A 99 8.57 8.01 8.88
CA GLN A 99 7.70 7.40 7.87
C GLN A 99 6.22 7.53 8.25
N LEU A 100 5.89 7.40 9.54
CA LEU A 100 4.51 7.50 10.01
C LEU A 100 4.02 8.93 10.22
N GLN A 101 4.82 9.95 9.88
CA GLN A 101 4.41 11.33 10.07
C GLN A 101 3.15 11.65 9.24
N GLY A 102 2.06 11.99 9.94
CA GLY A 102 0.77 12.28 9.31
C GLY A 102 -0.09 11.06 9.02
N ALA A 103 0.36 9.84 9.35
CA ALA A 103 -0.50 8.66 9.35
C ALA A 103 -1.43 8.66 10.57
N ILE A 104 -2.59 8.02 10.41
CA ILE A 104 -3.57 7.79 11.47
C ILE A 104 -3.34 6.37 11.98
N ILE A 105 -2.78 6.25 13.17
CA ILE A 105 -2.56 4.96 13.84
C ILE A 105 -3.81 4.62 14.63
N VAL A 106 -4.37 3.44 14.36
CA VAL A 106 -5.53 2.89 15.07
C VAL A 106 -5.12 1.64 15.86
N ALA A 107 -5.76 1.45 17.02
CA ALA A 107 -5.62 0.24 17.83
C ALA A 107 -6.30 -0.96 17.17
#